data_AF-A0A1C5T667-F1
#
_entry.id   AF-A0A1C5T667-F1
#
_cell.length_a   1.000
_cell.length_b   1.000
_cell.length_c   1.000
_cell.angle_alpha   90.00
_cell.angle_beta   90.00
_cell.angle_gamma   90.00
#
_symmetry.space_group_name_H-M   'P 1'
#
loop_
_entity.id
_entity.type
_entity.pdbx_description
1 polymer ?
#
loop_
_entity_poly.entity_id
_entity_poly.type
_entity_poly.pdbx_seq_one_letter_code
_entity_poly.pdbx_strand_id
1 'polypeptide(L)'
;MKEMVYKNYMENGQEVIEILDEGIYKSFHYVIVSYGTHPCAYIEIPKDNVSDEDELIDISCHGGITYVSTAGLFKPSNKNHRDGHWIGWDYAHCMDYCYSLYNSGLLNDNKKWTTKEILEEVKDVIEQLIKS
;
A
#
# COMPACT_ATOMS: atom_id res chain seq x y z
N MET A 1 8.75 8.23 8.71
CA MET A 1 7.31 7.97 8.68
C MET A 1 6.48 9.18 9.09
N LYS A 2 5.58 9.58 8.21
CA LYS A 2 4.50 10.53 8.42
C LYS A 2 3.21 9.73 8.64
N GLU A 3 2.36 10.15 9.58
CA GLU A 3 1.04 9.52 9.75
C GLU A 3 0.00 10.03 8.73
N MET A 4 -0.90 9.14 8.36
CA MET A 4 -1.97 9.45 7.41
C MET A 4 -2.97 10.46 7.99
N VAL A 5 -3.33 11.45 7.18
CA VAL A 5 -4.49 12.31 7.42
C VAL A 5 -5.62 11.85 6.50
N TYR A 6 -6.68 11.31 7.10
CA TYR A 6 -7.84 10.81 6.37
C TYR A 6 -8.68 11.97 5.81
N LYS A 7 -8.88 11.96 4.50
CA LYS A 7 -9.57 13.01 3.74
C LYS A 7 -10.14 12.44 2.43
N ASN A 8 -10.82 13.29 1.67
CA ASN A 8 -11.32 12.90 0.35
C ASN A 8 -10.15 12.47 -0.57
N TYR A 9 -10.40 11.52 -1.47
CA TYR A 9 -9.41 11.05 -2.45
C TYR A 9 -9.04 12.12 -3.48
N MET A 10 -9.83 13.20 -3.59
CA MET A 10 -9.54 14.40 -4.37
C MET A 10 -9.29 15.59 -3.45
N GLU A 11 -8.21 16.32 -3.71
CA GLU A 11 -7.90 17.60 -3.08
C GLU A 11 -7.55 18.63 -4.17
N ASN A 12 -8.25 19.76 -4.19
CA ASN A 12 -8.05 20.81 -5.21
C ASN A 12 -8.12 20.31 -6.67
N GLY A 13 -8.97 19.32 -6.94
CA GLY A 13 -9.13 18.73 -8.27
C GLY A 13 -8.05 17.73 -8.69
N GLN A 14 -7.18 17.31 -7.77
CA GLN A 14 -6.14 16.31 -8.01
C GLN A 14 -6.33 15.09 -7.10
N GLU A 15 -6.00 13.90 -7.61
CA GLU A 15 -5.95 12.68 -6.80
C GLU A 15 -4.90 12.84 -5.69
N VAL A 16 -5.29 12.49 -4.47
CA VAL A 16 -4.39 12.46 -3.32
C VAL A 16 -3.52 11.23 -3.45
N ILE A 17 -2.21 11.44 -3.62
CA ILE A 17 -1.19 10.40 -3.55
C ILE A 17 -0.04 10.98 -2.73
N GLU A 18 0.06 10.55 -1.48
CA GLU A 18 1.07 11.03 -0.53
C GLU A 18 1.93 9.87 -0.03
N ILE A 19 3.26 10.00 -0.12
CA ILE A 19 4.19 9.04 0.46
C ILE A 19 4.26 9.29 1.98
N LEU A 20 3.88 8.28 2.77
CA LEU A 20 3.92 8.29 4.23
C LEU A 20 5.28 7.81 4.75
N ASP A 21 5.83 6.77 4.12
CA ASP A 21 7.18 6.26 4.36
C ASP A 21 7.68 5.55 3.10
N GLU A 22 8.98 5.58 2.87
CA GLU A 22 9.63 4.92 1.74
C GLU A 22 11.05 4.56 2.16
N GLY A 23 11.52 3.40 1.72
CA GLY A 23 12.87 2.98 2.06
C GLY A 23 13.21 1.59 1.57
N ILE A 24 14.37 1.10 2.03
CA ILE A 24 14.88 -0.23 1.72
C ILE A 24 14.89 -1.08 2.98
N TYR A 25 14.36 -2.30 2.90
CA TYR A 25 14.48 -3.33 3.93
C TYR A 25 14.94 -4.64 3.30
N LYS A 26 16.07 -5.19 3.76
CA LYS A 26 16.69 -6.41 3.20
C LYS A 26 16.80 -6.42 1.66
N SER A 27 17.18 -5.28 1.09
CA SER A 27 17.30 -5.05 -0.36
C SER A 27 15.98 -4.95 -1.14
N PHE A 28 14.82 -5.01 -0.46
CA PHE A 28 13.53 -4.73 -1.07
C PHE A 28 13.16 -3.27 -0.86
N HIS A 29 12.77 -2.61 -1.93
CA HIS A 29 12.26 -1.25 -1.90
C HIS A 29 10.78 -1.27 -1.56
N TYR A 30 10.38 -0.52 -0.53
CA TYR A 30 8.99 -0.41 -0.14
C TYR A 30 8.51 1.04 -0.16
N VAL A 31 7.20 1.19 -0.38
CA VAL A 31 6.52 2.49 -0.36
C VAL A 31 5.20 2.33 0.40
N ILE A 32 4.97 3.18 1.38
CA ILE A 32 3.69 3.31 2.09
C ILE A 32 3.04 4.61 1.64
N VAL A 33 1.80 4.52 1.17
CA VAL A 33 1.10 5.59 0.45
C VAL A 33 -0.23 5.88 1.11
N SER A 34 -0.62 7.14 1.17
CA SER A 34 -1.99 7.55 1.44
C SER A 34 -2.68 7.95 0.13
N TYR A 35 -3.86 7.39 -0.11
CA TYR A 35 -4.79 7.86 -1.14
C TYR A 35 -5.84 8.84 -0.58
N GLY A 36 -5.55 9.45 0.57
CA GLY A 36 -6.48 10.29 1.33
C GLY A 36 -7.54 9.48 2.06
N THR A 37 -8.14 8.48 1.43
CA THR A 37 -9.24 7.70 2.04
C THR A 37 -8.78 6.50 2.86
N HIS A 38 -7.72 5.85 2.42
CA HIS A 38 -7.07 4.70 3.07
C HIS A 38 -5.58 4.69 2.73
N PRO A 39 -4.74 4.02 3.53
CA PRO A 39 -3.36 3.78 3.17
C PRO A 39 -3.20 2.48 2.36
N CYS A 40 -2.10 2.39 1.63
CA CYS A 40 -1.66 1.21 0.89
C CYS A 40 -0.16 0.99 1.11
N ALA A 41 0.28 -0.26 0.97
CA ALA A 41 1.67 -0.65 1.00
C ALA A 41 2.07 -1.32 -0.30
N TYR A 42 3.32 -1.06 -0.73
CA TYR A 42 3.88 -1.59 -1.95
C TYR A 42 5.31 -2.06 -1.73
N ILE A 43 5.68 -3.15 -2.40
CA ILE A 43 7.03 -3.70 -2.41
C ILE A 43 7.46 -3.90 -3.87
N GLU A 44 8.63 -3.39 -4.21
CA GLU A 44 9.29 -3.67 -5.48
C GLU A 44 9.86 -5.08 -5.43
N ILE A 45 9.51 -5.91 -6.40
CA ILE A 45 9.98 -7.28 -6.52
C ILE A 45 10.87 -7.46 -7.76
N PRO A 46 11.82 -8.41 -7.72
CA PRO A 46 12.65 -8.74 -8.88
C PRO A 46 11.83 -9.11 -10.10
N LYS A 47 12.38 -8.85 -11.28
CA LYS A 47 11.71 -9.08 -12.57
C LYS A 47 11.23 -10.52 -12.75
N ASP A 48 12.00 -11.47 -12.24
CA ASP A 48 11.80 -12.89 -12.42
C ASP A 48 10.74 -13.48 -11.46
N ASN A 49 10.30 -12.72 -10.44
CA ASN A 49 9.35 -13.19 -9.42
C ASN A 49 7.88 -12.84 -9.72
N VAL A 50 7.58 -12.15 -10.82
CA VAL A 50 6.20 -11.71 -11.13
C VAL A 50 5.42 -12.74 -11.94
N SER A 51 6.10 -13.71 -12.56
CA SER A 51 5.46 -14.61 -13.52
C SER A 51 4.68 -15.76 -12.90
N ASP A 52 4.90 -16.06 -11.61
CA ASP A 52 4.09 -17.02 -10.88
C ASP A 52 3.11 -16.27 -9.97
N GLU A 53 1.96 -15.89 -10.54
CA GLU A 53 0.81 -15.43 -9.76
C GLU A 53 0.46 -16.43 -8.64
N ASP A 54 0.75 -17.71 -8.84
CA ASP A 54 0.60 -18.79 -7.86
C ASP A 54 1.49 -18.59 -6.61
N GLU A 55 2.69 -18.02 -6.73
CA GLU A 55 3.56 -17.73 -5.57
C GLU A 55 3.06 -16.50 -4.78
N LEU A 56 2.33 -15.59 -5.42
CA LEU A 56 1.73 -14.43 -4.76
C LEU A 56 0.47 -14.79 -3.95
N ILE A 57 -0.18 -15.93 -4.25
CA ILE A 57 -1.37 -16.42 -3.52
C ILE A 57 -1.02 -16.80 -2.07
N ASP A 58 0.20 -17.25 -1.82
CA ASP A 58 0.64 -17.70 -0.48
C ASP A 58 1.17 -16.55 0.41
N ILE A 59 1.24 -15.31 -0.09
CA ILE A 59 1.66 -14.16 0.71
C ILE A 59 0.54 -13.73 1.66
N SER A 60 0.78 -13.91 2.95
CA SER A 60 -0.11 -13.45 4.01
C SER A 60 0.15 -11.98 4.34
N CYS A 61 -0.71 -11.10 3.85
CA CYS A 61 -0.78 -9.68 4.20
C CYS A 61 -2.23 -9.24 4.41
N HIS A 62 -2.44 -8.04 4.95
CA HIS A 62 -3.77 -7.49 5.20
C HIS A 62 -4.62 -7.47 3.91
N GLY A 63 -5.65 -8.32 3.88
CA GLY A 63 -6.55 -8.43 2.74
C GLY A 63 -6.00 -9.18 1.50
N GLY A 64 -4.74 -9.60 1.53
CA GLY A 64 -4.04 -10.23 0.40
C GLY A 64 -3.49 -9.22 -0.61
N ILE A 65 -2.68 -9.71 -1.55
CA ILE A 65 -2.13 -8.87 -2.63
C ILE A 65 -3.26 -8.47 -3.59
N THR A 66 -3.52 -7.17 -3.68
CA THR A 66 -4.57 -6.57 -4.54
C THR A 66 -4.00 -5.77 -5.72
N TYR A 67 -2.68 -5.55 -5.73
CA TYR A 67 -1.97 -4.83 -6.78
C TYR A 67 -0.78 -5.64 -7.27
N VAL A 68 -0.69 -5.83 -8.60
CA VAL A 68 0.48 -6.38 -9.29
C VAL A 68 0.72 -5.54 -10.54
N SER A 69 1.93 -5.03 -10.72
CA SER A 69 2.30 -4.21 -11.88
C SER A 69 3.71 -4.52 -12.34
N THR A 70 3.89 -4.68 -13.65
CA THR A 70 5.21 -4.76 -14.30
C THR A 70 5.64 -3.43 -14.93
N ALA A 71 4.77 -2.41 -14.89
CA ALA A 71 4.94 -1.12 -15.54
C ALA A 71 5.34 0.01 -14.56
N GLY A 72 5.65 -0.33 -13.31
CA GLY A 72 5.91 0.62 -12.25
C GLY A 72 4.70 0.91 -11.35
N LEU A 73 4.97 1.65 -10.28
CA LEU A 73 4.02 2.17 -9.32
C LEU A 73 3.56 3.58 -9.74
N PHE A 74 2.25 3.79 -9.76
CA PHE A 74 1.57 4.99 -10.29
C PHE A 74 1.80 5.26 -11.78
N LYS A 75 1.01 6.18 -12.35
CA LYS A 75 1.16 6.60 -13.75
C LYS A 75 2.48 7.37 -13.94
N PRO A 76 3.17 7.24 -15.10
CA PRO A 76 4.43 7.95 -15.37
C PRO A 76 4.35 9.48 -15.26
N SER A 77 3.17 10.07 -15.43
CA SER A 77 2.95 11.51 -15.27
C SER A 77 2.91 11.97 -13.80
N ASN A 78 2.90 11.04 -12.84
CA ASN A 78 2.88 11.35 -11.41
C ASN A 78 4.32 11.55 -10.90
N LYS A 79 4.58 12.63 -10.15
CA LYS A 79 5.89 12.89 -9.54
C LYS A 79 6.38 11.79 -8.58
N ASN A 80 5.46 10.99 -8.04
CA ASN A 80 5.75 9.88 -7.14
C ASN A 80 5.97 8.56 -7.88
N HIS A 81 5.94 8.56 -9.22
CA HIS A 81 6.13 7.35 -10.02
C HIS A 81 7.44 6.64 -9.67
N ARG A 82 7.39 5.31 -9.69
CA ARG A 82 8.56 4.43 -9.58
C ARG A 82 8.48 3.41 -10.70
N ASP A 83 9.55 3.25 -11.46
CA ASP A 83 9.69 2.13 -12.39
C ASP A 83 9.79 0.80 -11.61
N GLY A 84 9.77 -0.32 -12.32
CA GLY A 84 9.99 -1.64 -11.74
C GLY A 84 8.73 -2.47 -11.63
N HIS A 85 8.85 -3.62 -10.97
CA HIS A 85 7.74 -4.53 -10.75
C HIS A 85 7.29 -4.42 -9.30
N TRP A 86 5.99 -4.26 -9.09
CA TRP A 86 5.44 -3.91 -7.79
C TRP A 86 4.28 -4.80 -7.43
N ILE A 87 4.28 -5.26 -6.18
CA ILE A 87 3.11 -5.84 -5.54
C ILE A 87 2.61 -4.90 -4.45
N GLY A 88 1.33 -4.98 -4.11
CA GLY A 88 0.78 -4.16 -3.03
C GLY A 88 -0.59 -4.60 -2.55
N TRP A 89 -0.99 -4.02 -1.43
CA TRP A 89 -2.27 -4.23 -0.76
C TRP A 89 -2.74 -2.94 -0.09
N ASP A 90 -4.00 -2.92 0.33
CA ASP A 90 -4.67 -1.74 0.88
C ASP A 90 -5.27 -2.01 2.26
N TYR A 91 -5.47 -0.97 3.05
CA TYR A 91 -6.11 -1.03 4.36
C TYR A 91 -7.51 -0.43 4.30
N ALA A 92 -8.34 -0.94 3.39
CA ALA A 92 -9.74 -0.51 3.20
C ALA A 92 -10.73 -1.70 3.27
N HIS A 93 -10.51 -2.64 4.19
CA HIS A 93 -11.34 -3.81 4.40
C HIS A 93 -12.39 -3.63 5.51
N CYS A 94 -13.19 -4.67 5.74
CA CYS A 94 -14.16 -4.68 6.83
C CYS A 94 -13.46 -4.39 8.17
N MET A 95 -14.01 -3.44 8.94
CA MET A 95 -13.45 -2.90 10.20
C MET A 95 -12.27 -1.93 10.07
N ASP A 96 -11.76 -1.68 8.86
CA ASP A 96 -10.81 -0.59 8.63
C ASP A 96 -11.54 0.74 8.49
N TYR A 97 -10.90 1.80 8.96
CA TYR A 97 -11.39 3.15 8.74
C TYR A 97 -11.02 3.56 7.32
N CYS A 98 -12.05 3.81 6.50
CA CYS A 98 -11.91 4.45 5.21
C CYS A 98 -12.71 5.75 5.21
N TYR A 99 -12.10 6.85 4.78
CA TYR A 99 -12.80 8.13 4.69
C TYR A 99 -13.95 8.02 3.68
N SER A 100 -15.18 8.33 4.13
CA SER A 100 -16.36 8.42 3.27
C SER A 100 -17.02 9.79 3.41
N LEU A 101 -17.38 10.41 2.29
CA LEU A 101 -18.14 11.67 2.26
C LEU A 101 -19.51 11.55 2.92
N TYR A 102 -20.11 10.35 2.86
CA TYR A 102 -21.44 10.08 3.42
C TYR A 102 -21.38 9.64 4.89
N ASN A 103 -20.26 9.96 5.55
CA ASN A 103 -19.85 9.56 6.89
C ASN A 103 -21.03 9.33 7.85
N SER A 104 -21.63 8.14 7.81
CA SER A 104 -22.50 7.68 8.88
C SER A 104 -21.55 7.46 10.05
N GLY A 105 -21.73 8.16 11.17
CA GLY A 105 -20.81 8.13 12.32
C GLY A 105 -20.41 6.73 12.83
N LEU A 106 -21.08 5.68 12.36
CA LEU A 106 -20.74 4.27 12.45
C LEU A 106 -19.30 3.90 12.05
N LEU A 107 -18.66 4.63 11.12
CA LEU A 107 -17.30 4.29 10.68
C LEU A 107 -16.21 4.88 11.58
N ASN A 108 -16.51 5.81 12.48
CA ASN A 108 -15.50 6.51 13.27
C ASN A 108 -14.74 5.61 14.27
N ASP A 109 -15.35 4.49 14.67
CA ASP A 109 -14.76 3.53 15.61
C ASP A 109 -13.93 2.44 14.89
N ASN A 110 -13.90 2.44 13.55
CA ASN A 110 -13.09 1.51 12.78
C ASN A 110 -11.59 1.79 12.95
N LYS A 111 -10.76 0.75 12.72
CA LYS A 111 -9.31 0.83 12.92
C LYS A 111 -8.67 1.79 11.92
N LYS A 112 -8.00 2.81 12.43
CA LYS A 112 -7.05 3.63 11.67
C LYS A 112 -5.67 3.01 11.82
N TRP A 113 -5.12 2.53 10.71
CA TRP A 113 -3.79 1.96 10.69
C TRP A 113 -2.73 3.06 10.79
N THR A 114 -1.76 2.85 11.67
CA THR A 114 -0.59 3.72 11.79
C THR A 114 0.46 3.32 10.76
N THR A 115 1.25 4.29 10.32
CA THR A 115 2.32 4.04 9.34
C THR A 115 3.37 3.07 9.90
N LYS A 116 3.55 3.05 11.23
CA LYS A 116 4.39 2.08 11.90
C LYS A 116 3.86 0.64 11.81
N GLU A 117 2.57 0.41 12.07
CA GLU A 117 1.96 -0.92 11.95
C GLU A 117 2.06 -1.44 10.50
N ILE A 118 1.81 -0.56 9.54
CA ILE A 118 1.93 -0.90 8.11
C ILE A 118 3.38 -1.27 7.77
N LEU A 119 4.36 -0.53 8.29
CA LEU A 119 5.78 -0.87 8.08
C LEU A 119 6.17 -2.20 8.72
N GLU A 120 5.59 -2.57 9.87
CA GLU A 120 5.81 -3.88 10.49
C GLU A 120 5.28 -5.00 9.59
N GLU A 121 4.08 -4.86 9.03
CA GLU A 121 3.54 -5.85 8.09
C GLU A 121 4.33 -5.90 6.76
N VAL A 122 4.76 -4.76 6.22
CA VAL A 122 5.67 -4.71 5.06
C VAL A 122 6.92 -5.54 5.30
N LYS A 123 7.52 -5.43 6.48
CA LYS A 123 8.71 -6.23 6.84
C LYS A 123 8.35 -7.71 6.90
N ASP A 124 7.22 -8.07 7.50
CA ASP A 124 6.77 -9.45 7.57
C ASP A 124 6.50 -10.06 6.19
N VAL A 125 5.96 -9.29 5.24
CA VAL A 125 5.81 -9.71 3.83
C VAL A 125 7.17 -9.90 3.17
N ILE A 126 8.12 -8.98 3.38
CA ILE A 126 9.50 -9.14 2.87
C ILE A 126 10.16 -10.40 3.45
N GLU A 127 9.94 -10.73 4.73
CA GLU A 127 10.43 -11.99 5.30
C GLU A 127 9.82 -13.24 4.64
N GLN A 128 8.56 -13.17 4.20
CA GLN A 128 7.92 -14.26 3.45
C GLN A 128 8.56 -14.40 2.06
N LEU A 129 8.75 -13.29 1.33
CA LEU A 129 9.40 -13.25 0.02
C LEU A 129 10.85 -13.75 0.01
N ILE A 130 11.54 -13.70 1.16
CA ILE A 130 12.91 -14.22 1.28
C ILE A 130 12.93 -15.73 1.57
N LYS A 131 11.84 -16.26 2.13
CA LYS A 131 11.72 -17.68 2.52
C LYS A 131 11.08 -18.56 1.44
N SER A 132 10.42 -17.96 0.45
CA SER A 132 9.90 -18.62 -0.76
C SER A 132 11.02 -19.16 -1.64
#